data_AF-A0A0G2FZ35-F1
#
_entry.id   AF-A0A0G2FZ35-F1
#
_cell.length_a   1.000
_cell.length_b   1.000
_cell.length_c   1.000
_cell.angle_alpha   90.00
_cell.angle_beta   90.00
_cell.angle_gamma   90.00
#
_symmetry.space_group_name_H-M   'P 1'
#
loop_
_entity.id
_entity.type
_entity.pdbx_description
1 polymer ?
#
loop_
_entity_poly.entity_id
_entity_poly.type
_entity_poly.pdbx_seq_one_letter_code
_entity_poly.pdbx_strand_id
1 'polypeptide(L)'
;MYFAKIILALVLAAGASAVAIAPRQDQAACDQGRTGVVNGLEEINTSAAQIQDATVKQAVQSGLQQSAGGVQQIGQAIKAGQAPPAAGRDQVQAGFEAMNAAIIGADAADPAVASTQTSLNAAIAAGVQVVQNCAA
;
A
#
# COMPACT_ATOMS: atom_id res chain seq x y z
N MET A 1 11.95 20.49 -63.89
CA MET A 1 10.51 20.58 -64.23
C MET A 1 9.74 19.69 -63.26
N TYR A 2 8.61 20.20 -62.76
CA TYR A 2 7.64 19.63 -61.80
C TYR A 2 8.02 19.69 -60.31
N PHE A 3 7.16 20.10 -59.39
CA PHE A 3 6.06 21.09 -59.36
C PHE A 3 5.79 21.29 -57.86
N ALA A 4 5.72 22.53 -57.39
CA ALA A 4 5.39 22.86 -56.01
C ALA A 4 3.95 22.41 -55.66
N LYS A 5 3.76 21.83 -54.46
CA LYS A 5 2.50 21.92 -53.71
C LYS A 5 2.74 21.98 -52.20
N ILE A 6 2.56 23.20 -51.70
CA ILE A 6 2.24 23.61 -50.34
C ILE A 6 1.04 22.79 -49.82
N ILE A 7 1.03 22.40 -48.55
CA ILE A 7 -0.05 22.67 -47.58
C ILE A 7 0.50 22.48 -46.15
N LEU A 8 0.52 23.61 -45.46
CA LEU A 8 0.69 23.81 -44.03
C LEU A 8 -0.57 23.30 -43.32
N ALA A 9 -0.43 22.37 -42.37
CA ALA A 9 -1.50 22.03 -41.43
C ALA A 9 -0.94 22.08 -40.01
N LEU A 10 -0.97 23.28 -39.45
CA LEU A 10 -0.64 23.57 -38.06
C LEU A 10 -1.88 23.20 -37.22
N VAL A 11 -1.90 21.98 -36.67
CA VAL A 11 -2.93 21.58 -35.71
C VAL A 11 -2.48 22.04 -34.33
N LEU A 12 -2.99 23.20 -33.90
CA LEU A 12 -3.05 23.55 -32.49
C LEU A 12 -4.00 22.57 -31.79
N ALA A 13 -3.47 21.52 -31.18
CA ALA A 13 -4.18 20.79 -30.15
C ALA A 13 -4.14 21.65 -28.86
N ALA A 14 -5.10 22.57 -28.73
CA ALA A 14 -5.52 23.06 -27.44
C ALA A 14 -6.20 21.89 -26.70
N GLY A 15 -5.38 21.01 -26.13
CA GLY A 15 -5.84 20.00 -25.20
C GLY A 15 -6.31 20.71 -23.94
N ALA A 16 -7.61 20.89 -23.81
CA ALA A 16 -8.25 21.11 -22.52
C ALA A 16 -7.66 20.08 -21.54
N SER A 17 -7.30 20.52 -20.34
CA SER A 17 -7.08 19.63 -19.21
C SER A 17 -8.40 18.90 -18.97
N ALA A 18 -8.63 17.81 -19.70
CA ALA A 18 -9.49 16.76 -19.24
C ALA A 18 -8.87 16.32 -17.91
N VAL A 19 -9.43 16.84 -16.81
CA VAL A 19 -9.41 16.11 -15.55
C VAL A 19 -9.96 14.75 -15.94
N ALA A 20 -9.06 13.79 -16.15
CA ALA A 20 -9.43 12.44 -16.43
C ALA A 20 -10.34 12.06 -15.26
N ILE A 21 -11.63 11.88 -15.54
CA ILE A 21 -12.51 11.16 -14.64
C ILE A 21 -11.97 9.75 -14.72
N ALA A 22 -10.94 9.46 -13.93
CA ALA A 22 -10.45 8.12 -13.72
C ALA A 22 -11.69 7.25 -13.44
N PRO A 23 -11.84 6.10 -14.09
CA PRO A 23 -13.03 5.28 -13.94
C PRO A 23 -13.24 5.02 -12.45
N ARG A 24 -14.41 5.41 -11.90
CA ARG A 24 -14.75 5.24 -10.48
C ARG A 24 -14.62 3.79 -9.97
N GLN A 25 -14.46 2.81 -10.86
CA GLN A 25 -14.17 1.43 -10.53
C GLN A 25 -12.78 1.24 -9.89
N ASP A 26 -11.77 1.99 -10.32
CA ASP A 26 -10.44 1.95 -9.68
C ASP A 26 -10.48 2.56 -8.28
N GLN A 27 -11.29 3.61 -8.08
CA GLN A 27 -11.41 4.27 -6.78
C GLN A 27 -12.00 3.33 -5.71
N ALA A 28 -13.03 2.55 -6.05
CA ALA A 28 -13.65 1.62 -5.11
C ALA A 28 -12.71 0.46 -4.74
N ALA A 29 -11.99 -0.11 -5.71
CA ALA A 29 -10.98 -1.15 -5.47
C ALA A 29 -9.79 -0.59 -4.67
N CYS A 30 -9.42 0.66 -4.93
CA CYS A 30 -8.39 1.38 -4.20
C CYS A 30 -8.77 1.60 -2.72
N ASP A 31 -9.98 2.09 -2.45
CA ASP A 31 -10.47 2.31 -1.09
C ASP A 31 -10.66 0.98 -0.33
N GLN A 32 -11.06 -0.08 -1.03
CA GLN A 32 -11.10 -1.44 -0.48
C GLN A 32 -9.69 -1.92 -0.10
N GLY A 33 -8.70 -1.78 -0.98
CA GLY A 33 -7.32 -2.17 -0.67
C GLY A 33 -6.77 -1.39 0.52
N ARG A 34 -7.03 -0.08 0.60
CA ARG A 34 -6.61 0.77 1.73
C ARG A 34 -7.25 0.33 3.04
N THR A 35 -8.54 0.04 3.01
CA THR A 35 -9.27 -0.48 4.17
C THR A 35 -8.73 -1.86 4.58
N GLY A 36 -8.43 -2.71 3.60
CA GLY A 36 -7.82 -4.03 3.82
C GLY A 36 -6.46 -3.95 4.51
N VAL A 37 -5.62 -2.97 4.16
CA VAL A 37 -4.34 -2.73 4.86
C VAL A 37 -4.58 -2.31 6.30
N VAL A 38 -5.50 -1.37 6.56
CA VAL A 38 -5.80 -0.90 7.93
C VAL A 38 -6.36 -2.03 8.79
N ASN A 39 -7.33 -2.78 8.27
CA ASN A 39 -7.92 -3.93 8.97
C ASN A 39 -6.87 -5.02 9.23
N GLY A 40 -6.03 -5.31 8.23
CA GLY A 40 -4.95 -6.27 8.37
C GLY A 40 -3.96 -5.87 9.46
N LEU A 41 -3.58 -4.58 9.56
CA LEU A 41 -2.75 -4.08 10.66
C LEU A 41 -3.41 -4.25 12.04
N GLU A 42 -4.72 -3.99 12.15
CA GLU A 42 -5.47 -4.18 13.40
C GLU A 42 -5.55 -5.66 13.82
N GLU A 43 -5.80 -6.56 12.86
CA GLU A 43 -5.80 -8.00 13.09
C GLU A 43 -4.41 -8.49 13.50
N ILE A 44 -3.35 -8.07 12.81
CA ILE A 44 -1.96 -8.38 13.20
C ILE A 44 -1.73 -7.91 14.63
N ASN A 45 -2.17 -6.71 15.01
CA ASN A 45 -1.97 -6.19 16.36
C ASN A 45 -2.68 -7.04 17.42
N THR A 46 -3.91 -7.46 17.12
CA THR A 46 -4.73 -8.32 17.98
C THR A 46 -4.07 -9.69 18.17
N SER A 47 -3.65 -10.34 17.08
CA SER A 47 -3.00 -11.66 17.13
C SER A 47 -1.60 -11.57 17.74
N ALA A 48 -0.82 -10.53 17.41
CA ALA A 48 0.52 -10.32 17.96
C ALA A 48 0.50 -10.13 19.49
N ALA A 49 -0.55 -9.51 20.04
CA ALA A 49 -0.71 -9.37 21.48
C ALA A 49 -0.80 -10.74 22.20
N GLN A 50 -1.23 -11.78 21.49
CA GLN A 50 -1.39 -13.15 22.02
C GLN A 50 -0.15 -14.04 21.86
N ILE A 51 0.86 -13.62 21.08
CA ILE A 51 2.12 -14.37 20.92
C ILE A 51 2.77 -14.61 22.28
N GLN A 52 3.24 -15.82 22.55
CA GLN A 52 3.84 -16.15 23.85
C GLN A 52 5.28 -15.69 23.97
N ASP A 53 6.05 -15.82 22.89
CA ASP A 53 7.43 -15.35 22.84
C ASP A 53 7.49 -13.82 22.88
N ALA A 54 8.09 -13.27 23.94
CA ALA A 54 8.18 -11.83 24.15
C ALA A 54 9.05 -11.13 23.08
N THR A 55 10.09 -11.79 22.58
CA THR A 55 10.99 -11.26 21.55
C THR A 55 10.26 -11.16 20.22
N VAL A 56 9.56 -12.23 19.83
CA VAL A 56 8.74 -12.25 18.61
C VAL A 56 7.64 -11.21 18.70
N LYS A 57 6.91 -11.16 19.83
CA LYS A 57 5.87 -10.15 20.06
C LYS A 57 6.39 -8.73 19.90
N GLN A 58 7.52 -8.42 20.55
CA GLN A 58 8.10 -7.09 20.49
C GLN A 58 8.55 -6.73 19.06
N ALA A 59 9.18 -7.67 18.36
CA ALA A 59 9.60 -7.46 16.97
C ALA A 59 8.40 -7.23 16.04
N VAL A 60 7.32 -8.01 16.19
CA VAL A 60 6.09 -7.80 15.43
C VAL A 60 5.48 -6.44 15.75
N GLN A 61 5.39 -6.05 17.02
CA GLN A 61 4.88 -4.74 17.44
C GLN A 61 5.71 -3.57 16.89
N SER A 62 7.04 -3.69 16.87
CA SER A 62 7.91 -2.67 16.27
C SER A 62 7.67 -2.54 14.76
N GLY A 63 7.54 -3.66 14.04
CA GLY A 63 7.19 -3.63 12.62
C GLY A 63 5.81 -3.01 12.38
N LEU A 64 4.83 -3.31 13.24
CA LEU A 64 3.49 -2.72 13.22
C LEU A 64 3.52 -1.20 13.37
N GLN A 65 4.29 -0.69 14.33
CA GLN A 65 4.47 0.75 14.54
C GLN A 65 5.13 1.41 13.32
N GLN A 66 6.11 0.75 12.71
CA GLN A 66 6.75 1.24 11.50
C GLN A 66 5.77 1.31 10.32
N SER A 67 4.99 0.24 10.10
CA SER A 67 3.95 0.22 9.07
C SER A 67 2.88 1.27 9.33
N ALA A 68 2.43 1.44 10.58
CA ALA A 68 1.46 2.47 10.95
C ALA A 68 1.99 3.88 10.66
N GLY A 69 3.25 4.16 10.96
CA GLY A 69 3.91 5.43 10.61
C GLY A 69 3.93 5.70 9.11
N GLY A 70 4.23 4.68 8.30
CA GLY A 70 4.19 4.76 6.84
C GLY A 70 2.77 5.01 6.30
N VAL A 71 1.77 4.28 6.82
CA VAL A 71 0.35 4.48 6.49
C VAL A 71 -0.11 5.89 6.85
N GLN A 72 0.32 6.45 7.99
CA GLN A 72 0.01 7.82 8.37
C GLN A 72 0.57 8.84 7.38
N GLN A 73 1.83 8.68 6.93
CA GLN A 73 2.42 9.57 5.92
C GLN A 73 1.67 9.49 4.59
N ILE A 74 1.33 8.28 4.15
CA ILE A 74 0.52 8.05 2.95
C ILE A 74 -0.84 8.73 3.09
N GLY A 75 -1.53 8.54 4.22
CA GLY A 75 -2.82 9.15 4.50
C GLY A 75 -2.77 10.69 4.51
N GLN A 76 -1.70 11.28 5.06
CA GLN A 76 -1.50 12.74 5.06
C GLN A 76 -1.32 13.28 3.64
N ALA A 77 -0.49 12.63 2.81
CA ALA A 77 -0.28 13.04 1.42
C ALA A 77 -1.58 12.95 0.60
N ILE A 78 -2.34 11.86 0.75
CA ILE A 78 -3.64 11.69 0.08
C ILE A 78 -4.61 12.81 0.49
N LYS A 79 -4.70 13.13 1.79
CA LYS A 79 -5.55 14.23 2.28
C LYS A 79 -5.12 15.59 1.71
N ALA A 80 -3.84 15.77 1.43
CA ALA A 80 -3.30 16.95 0.78
C ALA A 80 -3.44 16.95 -0.75
N GLY A 81 -4.06 15.92 -1.36
CA GLY A 81 -4.17 15.78 -2.81
C GLY A 81 -2.84 15.45 -3.50
N GLN A 82 -1.86 14.95 -2.75
CA GLN A 82 -0.54 14.58 -3.24
C GLN A 82 -0.47 13.07 -3.47
N ALA A 83 0.40 12.66 -4.39
CA ALA A 83 0.76 11.26 -4.54
C ALA A 83 1.35 10.72 -3.22
N PRO A 84 1.07 9.46 -2.83
CA PRO A 84 1.71 8.84 -1.69
C PRO A 84 3.24 8.97 -1.77
N PRO A 85 3.94 9.39 -0.70
CA PRO A 85 5.39 9.54 -0.72
C PRO A 85 6.06 8.17 -0.78
N ALA A 86 7.22 8.09 -1.45
CA ALA A 86 8.04 6.88 -1.48
C ALA A 86 8.42 6.43 -0.06
N ALA A 87 8.90 7.35 0.77
CA ALA A 87 9.27 7.07 2.15
C ALA A 87 8.15 6.41 2.98
N GLY A 88 6.88 6.83 2.79
CA GLY A 88 5.74 6.22 3.45
C GLY A 88 5.51 4.77 2.99
N ARG A 89 5.65 4.51 1.68
CA ARG A 89 5.55 3.14 1.13
C ARG A 89 6.70 2.25 1.60
N ASP A 90 7.92 2.77 1.60
CA ASP A 90 9.12 2.05 2.02
C ASP A 90 9.03 1.69 3.50
N GLN A 91 8.47 2.56 4.35
CA GLN A 91 8.22 2.25 5.76
C GLN A 91 7.16 1.15 5.95
N VAL A 92 6.08 1.16 5.15
CA VAL A 92 5.08 0.08 5.19
C VAL A 92 5.73 -1.25 4.81
N GLN A 93 6.49 -1.27 3.72
CA GLN A 93 7.21 -2.45 3.26
C GLN A 93 8.21 -2.95 4.32
N ALA A 94 9.07 -2.06 4.83
CA ALA A 94 10.06 -2.42 5.85
C ALA A 94 9.41 -2.97 7.12
N GLY A 95 8.29 -2.41 7.55
CA GLY A 95 7.53 -2.92 8.70
C GLY A 95 6.96 -4.33 8.45
N PHE A 96 6.41 -4.59 7.25
CA PHE A 96 5.95 -5.93 6.86
C PHE A 96 7.09 -6.95 6.78
N GLU A 97 8.23 -6.57 6.21
CA GLU A 97 9.43 -7.42 6.15
C GLU A 97 9.96 -7.74 7.55
N ALA A 98 9.99 -6.75 8.46
CA ALA A 98 10.39 -6.95 9.84
C ALA A 98 9.45 -7.89 10.61
N MET A 99 8.13 -7.71 10.45
CA MET A 99 7.13 -8.62 11.03
C MET A 99 7.29 -10.04 10.48
N ASN A 100 7.45 -10.20 9.16
CA ASN A 100 7.61 -11.51 8.53
C ASN A 100 8.89 -12.22 9.01
N ALA A 101 10.01 -11.48 9.11
CA ALA A 101 11.26 -12.03 9.62
C ALA A 101 11.14 -12.50 11.07
N ALA A 102 10.41 -11.75 11.91
CA ALA A 102 10.15 -12.14 13.29
C ALA A 102 9.31 -13.42 13.40
N ILE A 103 8.28 -13.54 12.55
CA ILE A 103 7.33 -14.67 12.57
C ILE A 103 7.97 -15.95 12.00
N ILE A 104 8.79 -15.86 10.95
CA ILE A 104 9.49 -17.03 10.38
C ILE A 104 10.40 -17.70 11.40
N GLY A 105 11.02 -16.94 12.30
CA GLY A 105 11.87 -17.47 13.37
C GLY A 105 11.12 -17.92 14.63
N ALA A 106 9.79 -17.77 14.67
CA ALA A 106 8.99 -18.02 15.86
C ALA A 106 8.56 -19.48 16.00
N ASP A 107 8.04 -19.83 17.18
CA ASP A 107 7.49 -21.16 17.44
C ASP A 107 6.20 -21.38 16.64
N ALA A 108 6.26 -22.31 15.68
CA ALA A 108 5.11 -22.68 14.85
C ALA A 108 4.01 -23.41 15.63
N ALA A 109 4.27 -23.90 16.84
CA ALA A 109 3.26 -24.46 17.73
C ALA A 109 2.41 -23.38 18.41
N ASP A 110 2.85 -22.12 18.42
CA ASP A 110 2.07 -21.00 18.93
C ASP A 110 0.95 -20.63 17.93
N PRO A 111 -0.34 -20.83 18.27
CA PRO A 111 -1.44 -20.49 17.36
C PRO A 111 -1.50 -18.99 17.05
N ALA A 112 -0.99 -18.12 17.93
CA ALA A 112 -0.94 -16.70 17.68
C ALA A 112 0.10 -16.34 16.61
N VAL A 113 1.21 -17.09 16.51
CA VAL A 113 2.19 -16.93 15.43
C VAL A 113 1.56 -17.25 14.07
N ALA A 114 0.81 -18.37 13.98
CA ALA A 114 0.12 -18.75 12.75
C ALA A 114 -0.99 -17.75 12.36
N SER A 115 -1.77 -17.27 13.34
CA SER A 115 -2.77 -16.23 13.10
C SER A 115 -2.14 -14.92 12.64
N THR A 116 -1.05 -14.49 13.30
CA THR A 116 -0.32 -13.27 12.92
C THR A 116 0.24 -13.39 11.51
N GLN A 117 0.79 -14.54 11.11
CA GLN A 117 1.25 -14.77 9.74
C GLN A 117 0.11 -14.65 8.73
N THR A 118 -1.06 -15.20 9.06
CA THR A 118 -2.23 -15.15 8.18
C THR A 118 -2.69 -13.71 7.94
N SER A 119 -2.84 -12.93 9.02
CA SER A 119 -3.23 -11.52 8.91
C SER A 119 -2.15 -10.68 8.24
N LEU A 120 -0.86 -10.98 8.45
CA LEU A 120 0.24 -10.33 7.73
C LEU A 120 0.16 -10.58 6.22
N ASN A 121 -0.07 -11.82 5.80
CA ASN A 121 -0.22 -12.16 4.38
C ASN A 121 -1.44 -11.45 3.76
N ALA A 122 -2.55 -11.36 4.50
CA ALA A 122 -3.73 -10.62 4.06
C ALA A 122 -3.45 -9.12 3.91
N ALA A 123 -2.75 -8.50 4.86
CA ALA A 123 -2.35 -7.10 4.81
C ALA A 123 -1.42 -6.81 3.62
N ILE A 124 -0.45 -7.70 3.35
CA ILE A 124 0.45 -7.60 2.19
C ILE A 124 -0.36 -7.70 0.89
N ALA A 125 -1.28 -8.66 0.78
CA ALA A 125 -2.12 -8.82 -0.40
C ALA A 125 -3.00 -7.58 -0.64
N ALA A 126 -3.57 -6.99 0.42
CA ALA A 126 -4.30 -5.73 0.34
C ALA A 126 -3.39 -4.57 -0.11
N GLY A 127 -2.15 -4.51 0.38
CA GLY A 127 -1.14 -3.55 -0.07
C GLY A 127 -0.83 -3.68 -1.56
N VAL A 128 -0.72 -4.91 -2.07
CA VAL A 128 -0.54 -5.17 -3.50
C VAL A 128 -1.76 -4.69 -4.30
N GLN A 129 -2.98 -4.92 -3.80
CA GLN A 129 -4.20 -4.39 -4.44
C GLN A 129 -4.21 -2.86 -4.49
N VAL A 130 -3.70 -2.17 -3.46
CA VAL A 130 -3.54 -0.71 -3.49
C VAL A 130 -2.59 -0.31 -4.61
N VAL A 131 -1.43 -0.95 -4.73
CA VAL A 131 -0.47 -0.60 -5.80
C VAL A 131 -1.05 -0.85 -7.19
N GLN A 132 -1.84 -1.93 -7.36
CA GLN A 132 -2.41 -2.30 -8.65
C GLN A 132 -3.61 -1.43 -9.06
N ASN A 133 -4.46 -1.03 -8.11
CA ASN A 133 -5.74 -0.38 -8.40
C ASN A 133 -5.79 1.11 -8.00
N CYS A 134 -4.78 1.60 -7.27
CA CYS A 134 -4.63 3.02 -6.94
C CYS A 134 -3.54 3.65 -7.81
N ALA A 135 -3.76 3.72 -9.13
CA ALA A 135 -2.91 4.57 -9.97
C ALA A 135 -3.10 6.05 -9.57
N ALA A 136 -1.98 6.78 -9.49
CA ALA A 136 -1.89 8.18 -9.05
C ALA A 136 -2.60 9.16 -10.00
#